data_AF-A0A8J8E7Z5-F1
#
_entry.id   AF-A0A8J8E7Z5-F1
#
_cell.length_a   1.000
_cell.length_b   1.000
_cell.length_c   1.000
_cell.angle_alpha   90.00
_cell.angle_beta   90.00
_cell.angle_gamma   90.00
#
_symmetry.space_group_name_H-M   'P 1'
#
loop_
_entity.id
_entity.type
_entity.pdbx_description
1 polymer ?
#
loop_
_entity_poly.entity_id
_entity_poly.type
_entity_poly.pdbx_seq_one_letter_code
_entity_poly.pdbx_strand_id
1 'polypeptide(L)'
;MFMKYAHHFHAYQPGDIVYVKDGDGSEPIEYEERKSPVAIRIGDEEVRGENWTRAMLYSYGRISDVLSRLKGVSVDIEPFTFLMLLRYGRRAFERTVELLKNLDAVPTVPFHPIMPHLDEFEQRILARVSFDFYAPLIGDKSVIGYWLPEAVITRKTVQLIESLADRKLVFLLDERGLLYDFPQAKYSCNRYSNSFVFGREWGLSDAFAFNTLDVPGLVSETLSRRDDYKENLGVPYLVFTASDLESLLGNPAQLERFVAWMEGIERNGVELISAPSFVWKKLSGEFKRLKGECSFEMPVKEFSSWSDYFDLSPDGKTSDSRWLGYRRADGRVFAREINGRKISQLWKVAFTRLFGELNRTVRLGVLKGLKELNADPEGFLVRYARVFFRDYYDYFGLSTSLNYVLEPVNGDRDALPLGRAYYLMLLANHSCPRFWENLDTRVAFSNVSVMAKALIELMKYFDGREIQKLFIEAYLKLLNFKHLYHVWNLSVMPSIEGWETSEEAWSGALKPEVPTSGYNIVTRSALYVGKRDLKGDLRSLIEGYTLEWAVADAGHIPGERHGLWENPEYCEHRNG
;
A
#
# COMPACT_ATOMS: atom_id res chain seq x y z
N MET A 1 -26.92 -5.91 23.97
CA MET A 1 -26.74 -7.11 23.12
C MET A 1 -25.36 -7.70 23.36
N PHE A 2 -25.13 -8.97 23.03
CA PHE A 2 -23.79 -9.57 23.05
C PHE A 2 -23.00 -9.27 21.78
N MET A 3 -23.66 -8.86 20.69
CA MET A 3 -23.03 -8.23 19.54
C MET A 3 -22.10 -7.08 19.97
N LYS A 4 -20.92 -7.07 19.35
CA LYS A 4 -19.92 -6.01 19.37
C LYS A 4 -19.67 -5.54 17.95
N TYR A 5 -19.25 -4.31 17.77
CA TYR A 5 -18.95 -3.75 16.46
C TYR A 5 -17.58 -3.06 16.43
N ALA A 6 -16.87 -3.26 15.32
CA ALA A 6 -15.56 -2.67 15.05
C ALA A 6 -15.50 -2.11 13.63
N HIS A 7 -14.83 -0.96 13.48
CA HIS A 7 -14.42 -0.45 12.18
C HIS A 7 -12.90 -0.28 12.14
N HIS A 8 -12.29 -0.59 11.01
CA HIS A 8 -10.88 -0.31 10.75
C HIS A 8 -10.72 0.63 9.55
N PHE A 9 -9.88 1.64 9.70
CA PHE A 9 -9.50 2.52 8.60
C PHE A 9 -8.04 2.32 8.22
N HIS A 10 -7.82 2.13 6.93
CA HIS A 10 -6.49 2.08 6.33
C HIS A 10 -6.15 3.41 5.65
N ALA A 11 -5.13 4.13 6.12
CA ALA A 11 -4.73 5.42 5.52
C ALA A 11 -3.43 5.30 4.75
N TYR A 12 -3.46 5.69 3.47
CA TYR A 12 -2.28 5.62 2.62
C TYR A 12 -2.35 6.59 1.44
N GLN A 13 -1.24 7.29 1.20
CA GLN A 13 -1.00 8.10 0.03
C GLN A 13 0.30 7.66 -0.66
N PRO A 14 0.29 7.36 -1.97
CA PRO A 14 1.51 7.02 -2.72
C PRO A 14 2.49 8.20 -2.86
N GLY A 15 2.09 9.40 -2.45
CA GLY A 15 2.82 10.62 -2.72
C GLY A 15 2.68 11.10 -4.16
N ASP A 16 3.28 12.25 -4.44
CA ASP A 16 3.28 12.89 -5.77
C ASP A 16 4.70 13.09 -6.30
N ILE A 17 5.63 12.20 -5.93
CA ILE A 17 7.05 12.26 -6.33
C ILE A 17 7.18 12.14 -7.86
N VAL A 18 7.71 13.19 -8.50
CA VAL A 18 8.05 13.15 -9.94
C VAL A 18 9.55 12.98 -10.18
N TYR A 19 10.38 13.39 -9.24
CA TYR A 19 11.84 13.23 -9.31
C TYR A 19 12.47 13.27 -7.93
N VAL A 20 13.34 12.31 -7.65
CA VAL A 20 14.13 12.28 -6.42
C VAL A 20 15.46 13.00 -6.67
N LYS A 21 15.78 14.00 -5.85
CA LYS A 21 17.03 14.76 -5.98
C LYS A 21 18.24 13.87 -5.65
N ASP A 22 19.42 14.27 -6.12
CA ASP A 22 20.67 13.63 -5.71
C ASP A 22 20.88 13.72 -4.19
N GLY A 23 21.49 12.70 -3.60
CA GLY A 23 21.85 12.66 -2.18
C GLY A 23 22.83 11.53 -1.90
N ASP A 24 23.64 11.69 -0.86
CA ASP A 24 24.65 10.71 -0.45
C ASP A 24 24.10 9.58 0.45
N GLY A 25 22.81 9.66 0.81
CA GLY A 25 22.16 8.70 1.70
C GLY A 25 22.39 8.96 3.19
N SER A 26 23.02 10.09 3.56
CA SER A 26 23.19 10.48 4.96
C SER A 26 21.96 11.20 5.55
N GLU A 27 21.04 11.64 4.71
CA GLU A 27 19.82 12.37 5.06
C GLU A 27 18.57 11.69 4.45
N PRO A 28 17.37 11.96 4.97
CA PRO A 28 16.13 11.61 4.29
C PRO A 28 16.11 12.06 2.83
N ILE A 29 15.34 11.37 1.99
CA ILE A 29 15.21 11.77 0.58
C ILE A 29 14.55 13.15 0.45
N GLU A 30 15.08 13.95 -0.46
CA GLU A 30 14.42 15.12 -1.02
C GLU A 30 13.92 14.81 -2.43
N TYR A 31 12.79 15.42 -2.80
CA TYR A 31 12.16 15.17 -4.08
C TYR A 31 11.35 16.37 -4.56
N GLU A 32 11.14 16.41 -5.88
CA GLU A 32 10.17 17.27 -6.54
C GLU A 32 8.82 16.57 -6.58
N GLU A 33 7.76 17.32 -6.31
CA GLU A 33 6.38 16.84 -6.38
C GLU A 33 5.69 17.31 -7.66
N ARG A 34 4.67 16.56 -8.05
CA ARG A 34 3.73 16.97 -9.08
C ARG A 34 3.05 18.28 -8.67
N LYS A 35 2.84 19.15 -9.65
CA LYS A 35 1.99 20.34 -9.54
C LYS A 35 0.76 20.11 -10.39
N SER A 36 -0.30 19.67 -9.75
CA SER A 36 -1.59 19.30 -10.35
C SER A 36 -2.71 19.73 -9.38
N PRO A 37 -3.02 21.03 -9.33
CA PRO A 37 -3.91 21.58 -8.31
C PRO A 37 -5.26 20.86 -8.30
N VAL A 38 -5.71 20.53 -7.09
CA VAL A 38 -6.95 19.80 -6.85
C VAL A 38 -7.55 20.22 -5.52
N ALA A 39 -8.85 20.11 -5.41
CA ALA A 39 -9.56 20.33 -4.16
C ALA A 39 -10.51 19.19 -3.80
N ILE A 40 -10.72 19.00 -2.50
CA ILE A 40 -11.64 18.01 -1.92
C ILE A 40 -12.69 18.77 -1.12
N ARG A 41 -13.97 18.42 -1.30
CA ARG A 41 -15.07 19.04 -0.57
C ARG A 41 -15.44 18.21 0.67
N ILE A 42 -15.49 18.86 1.82
CA ILE A 42 -15.82 18.26 3.13
C ILE A 42 -16.89 19.14 3.78
N GLY A 43 -18.12 18.65 3.87
CA GLY A 43 -19.27 19.51 4.15
C GLY A 43 -19.33 20.68 3.16
N ASP A 44 -19.35 21.90 3.71
CA ASP A 44 -19.34 23.15 2.92
C ASP A 44 -17.93 23.69 2.64
N GLU A 45 -16.89 23.06 3.20
CA GLU A 45 -15.50 23.51 3.04
C GLU A 45 -14.82 22.85 1.84
N GLU A 46 -13.91 23.59 1.22
CA GLU A 46 -13.06 23.11 0.15
C GLU A 46 -11.60 23.12 0.60
N VAL A 47 -11.01 21.93 0.67
CA VAL A 47 -9.60 21.74 1.04
C VAL A 47 -8.78 21.65 -0.24
N ARG A 48 -7.96 22.67 -0.50
CA ARG A 48 -7.12 22.77 -1.70
C ARG A 48 -5.72 22.24 -1.44
N GLY A 49 -5.14 21.58 -2.45
CA GLY A 49 -3.75 21.17 -2.48
C GLY A 49 -3.10 21.52 -3.81
N GLU A 50 -1.77 21.67 -3.81
CA GLU A 50 -0.96 21.79 -5.04
C GLU A 50 -0.97 20.49 -5.87
N ASN A 51 -1.31 19.37 -5.22
CA ASN A 51 -1.49 18.05 -5.77
C ASN A 51 -2.43 17.23 -4.85
N TRP A 52 -2.73 16.00 -5.27
CA TRP A 52 -3.63 15.09 -4.55
C TRP A 52 -3.14 14.80 -3.15
N THR A 53 -1.86 14.46 -3.00
CA THR A 53 -1.26 14.11 -1.71
C THR A 53 -1.46 15.24 -0.70
N ARG A 54 -1.16 16.49 -1.07
CA ARG A 54 -1.32 17.64 -0.16
C ARG A 54 -2.77 17.91 0.19
N ALA A 55 -3.69 17.85 -0.78
CA ALA A 55 -5.12 18.02 -0.50
C ALA A 55 -5.63 16.96 0.51
N MET A 56 -5.18 15.72 0.34
CA MET A 56 -5.51 14.62 1.24
C MET A 56 -4.94 14.79 2.65
N LEU A 57 -3.64 15.08 2.76
CA LEU A 57 -2.97 15.25 4.06
C LEU A 57 -3.55 16.42 4.87
N TYR A 58 -3.93 17.52 4.22
CA TYR A 58 -4.62 18.62 4.90
C TYR A 58 -6.00 18.22 5.43
N SER A 59 -6.67 17.29 4.75
CA SER A 59 -7.98 16.77 5.15
C SER A 59 -7.89 15.81 6.35
N TYR A 60 -6.76 15.14 6.57
CA TYR A 60 -6.57 14.21 7.71
C TYR A 60 -6.70 14.87 9.08
N GLY A 61 -6.39 16.18 9.19
CA GLY A 61 -6.62 16.92 10.43
C GLY A 61 -8.09 16.91 10.85
N ARG A 62 -9.00 17.08 9.88
CA ARG A 62 -10.45 17.04 10.11
C ARG A 62 -10.94 15.64 10.45
N ILE A 63 -10.42 14.62 9.76
CA ILE A 63 -10.73 13.22 10.05
C ILE A 63 -10.32 12.89 11.49
N SER A 64 -9.12 13.31 11.91
CA SER A 64 -8.60 13.04 13.25
C SER A 64 -9.49 13.65 14.34
N ASP A 65 -9.97 14.89 14.14
CA ASP A 65 -10.88 15.55 15.09
C ASP A 65 -12.19 14.76 15.27
N VAL A 66 -12.74 14.19 14.20
CA VAL A 66 -13.97 13.39 14.23
C VAL A 66 -13.72 12.04 14.89
N LEU A 67 -12.69 11.31 14.46
CA LEU A 67 -12.39 9.98 14.97
C LEU A 67 -12.00 9.98 16.46
N SER A 68 -11.41 11.07 16.97
CA SER A 68 -11.01 11.19 18.38
C SER A 68 -12.17 11.06 19.39
N ARG A 69 -13.41 11.20 18.91
CA ARG A 69 -14.63 11.13 19.72
C ARG A 69 -15.31 9.77 19.65
N LEU A 70 -14.85 8.89 18.76
CA LEU A 70 -15.47 7.59 18.49
C LEU A 70 -14.74 6.47 19.23
N LYS A 71 -15.50 5.40 19.52
CA LYS A 71 -14.98 4.14 20.08
C LYS A 71 -15.04 3.05 19.02
N GLY A 72 -14.32 1.96 19.26
CA GLY A 72 -14.35 0.77 18.40
C GLY A 72 -13.68 0.93 17.03
N VAL A 73 -12.99 2.05 16.81
CA VAL A 73 -12.21 2.32 15.60
C VAL A 73 -10.75 1.93 15.84
N SER A 74 -10.15 1.29 14.85
CA SER A 74 -8.70 1.09 14.76
C SER A 74 -8.20 1.71 13.46
N VAL A 75 -6.95 2.18 13.44
CA VAL A 75 -6.40 2.90 12.28
C VAL A 75 -4.96 2.44 12.05
N ASP A 76 -4.61 2.17 10.80
CA ASP A 76 -3.22 2.19 10.34
C ASP A 76 -2.96 3.38 9.41
N ILE A 77 -1.75 3.90 9.45
CA ILE A 77 -1.28 4.93 8.53
C ILE A 77 0.05 4.47 7.97
N GLU A 78 0.12 4.31 6.66
CA GLU A 78 1.33 3.86 5.98
C GLU A 78 2.53 4.76 6.37
N PRO A 79 3.69 4.18 6.76
CA PRO A 79 4.83 4.93 7.31
C PRO A 79 5.28 6.15 6.52
N PHE A 80 5.36 6.07 5.19
CA PHE A 80 5.76 7.18 4.34
C PHE A 80 4.66 8.26 4.24
N THR A 81 3.40 7.85 4.22
CA THR A 81 2.23 8.73 4.35
C THR A 81 2.30 9.52 5.65
N PHE A 82 2.62 8.85 6.76
CA PHE A 82 2.69 9.52 8.07
C PHE A 82 3.90 10.47 8.17
N LEU A 83 5.04 10.12 7.55
CA LEU A 83 6.17 11.04 7.40
C LEU A 83 5.79 12.28 6.55
N MET A 84 5.08 12.10 5.45
CA MET A 84 4.60 13.23 4.64
C MET A 84 3.62 14.11 5.42
N LEU A 85 2.75 13.53 6.25
CA LEU A 85 1.87 14.29 7.15
C LEU A 85 2.67 15.14 8.14
N LEU A 86 3.74 14.59 8.73
CA LEU A 86 4.64 15.34 9.60
C LEU A 86 5.27 16.54 8.87
N ARG A 87 5.74 16.33 7.64
CA ARG A 87 6.44 17.36 6.85
C ARG A 87 5.52 18.47 6.35
N TYR A 88 4.34 18.12 5.85
CA TYR A 88 3.43 19.10 5.22
C TYR A 88 2.35 19.62 6.16
N GLY A 89 2.00 18.88 7.21
CA GLY A 89 0.88 19.15 8.08
C GLY A 89 1.16 18.85 9.55
N ARG A 90 2.24 19.41 10.11
CA ARG A 90 2.69 19.13 11.49
C ARG A 90 1.58 19.15 12.55
N ARG A 91 0.65 20.12 12.50
CA ARG A 91 -0.48 20.17 13.44
C ARG A 91 -1.45 19.00 13.27
N ALA A 92 -1.73 18.61 12.02
CA ALA A 92 -2.54 17.44 11.73
C ALA A 92 -1.82 16.18 12.20
N PHE A 93 -0.52 16.04 11.93
CA PHE A 93 0.32 14.97 12.44
C PHE A 93 0.24 14.83 13.96
N GLU A 94 0.46 15.91 14.72
CA GLU A 94 0.42 15.88 16.19
C GLU A 94 -0.96 15.43 16.71
N ARG A 95 -2.06 15.88 16.10
CA ARG A 95 -3.42 15.42 16.42
C ARG A 95 -3.62 13.94 16.08
N THR A 96 -3.10 13.48 14.95
CA THR A 96 -3.18 12.08 14.54
C THR A 96 -2.35 11.18 15.47
N VAL A 97 -1.19 11.64 15.98
CA VAL A 97 -0.44 10.92 17.02
C VAL A 97 -1.27 10.77 18.28
N GLU A 98 -1.91 11.83 18.76
CA GLU A 98 -2.79 11.75 19.95
C GLU A 98 -4.01 10.86 19.72
N LEU A 99 -4.57 10.86 18.50
CA LEU A 99 -5.62 9.91 18.11
C LEU A 99 -5.12 8.46 18.23
N LEU A 100 -3.96 8.15 17.64
CA LEU A 100 -3.40 6.79 17.60
C LEU A 100 -2.92 6.27 18.96
N LYS A 101 -2.62 7.16 19.92
CA LYS A 101 -2.38 6.78 21.32
C LYS A 101 -3.66 6.32 22.04
N ASN A 102 -4.81 6.90 21.67
CA ASN A 102 -6.10 6.62 22.31
C ASN A 102 -6.88 5.48 21.61
N LEU A 103 -6.72 5.35 20.29
CA LEU A 103 -7.27 4.25 19.51
C LEU A 103 -6.28 3.08 19.42
N ASP A 104 -6.71 1.97 18.82
CA ASP A 104 -5.79 0.91 18.44
C ASP A 104 -5.07 1.31 17.13
N ALA A 105 -3.84 1.81 17.29
CA ALA A 105 -2.88 1.93 16.20
C ALA A 105 -2.50 0.52 15.69
N VAL A 106 -2.63 0.33 14.38
CA VAL A 106 -2.37 -0.94 13.70
C VAL A 106 -1.08 -0.77 12.87
N PRO A 107 -0.02 -1.53 13.14
CA PRO A 107 1.15 -1.57 12.27
C PRO A 107 0.80 -1.99 10.84
N THR A 108 1.46 -1.35 9.89
CA THR A 108 1.30 -1.59 8.46
C THR A 108 2.63 -1.46 7.73
N VAL A 109 2.68 -1.92 6.49
CA VAL A 109 3.93 -2.09 5.73
C VAL A 109 4.35 -0.78 5.07
N PRO A 110 5.61 -0.31 5.25
CA PRO A 110 6.14 0.83 4.50
C PRO A 110 5.97 0.65 2.98
N PHE A 111 5.59 1.73 2.32
CA PHE A 111 5.43 1.86 0.87
C PHE A 111 4.29 1.03 0.25
N HIS A 112 3.45 0.39 1.07
CA HIS A 112 2.25 -0.34 0.61
C HIS A 112 2.47 -1.28 -0.60
N PRO A 113 3.47 -2.19 -0.58
CA PRO A 113 3.63 -3.19 -1.64
C PRO A 113 2.67 -4.36 -1.41
N ILE A 114 2.30 -5.07 -2.48
CA ILE A 114 1.67 -6.39 -2.31
C ILE A 114 2.72 -7.36 -1.75
N MET A 115 2.69 -7.59 -0.44
CA MET A 115 3.74 -8.33 0.27
C MET A 115 4.04 -9.71 -0.36
N PRO A 116 3.05 -10.55 -0.71
CA PRO A 116 3.32 -11.82 -1.38
C PRO A 116 3.87 -11.74 -2.81
N HIS A 117 3.94 -10.54 -3.41
CA HIS A 117 4.60 -10.31 -4.71
C HIS A 117 6.06 -9.90 -4.57
N LEU A 118 6.56 -9.71 -3.35
CA LEU A 118 7.97 -9.45 -3.07
C LEU A 118 8.69 -10.74 -2.68
N ASP A 119 10.00 -10.75 -2.91
CA ASP A 119 10.86 -11.80 -2.37
C ASP A 119 10.88 -11.72 -0.83
N GLU A 120 11.16 -12.87 -0.20
CA GLU A 120 11.17 -13.00 1.26
C GLU A 120 12.14 -12.03 1.96
N PHE A 121 13.25 -11.69 1.31
CA PHE A 121 14.23 -10.75 1.84
C PHE A 121 13.61 -9.36 2.07
N GLU A 122 12.99 -8.78 1.04
CA GLU A 122 12.27 -7.50 1.14
C GLU A 122 11.14 -7.57 2.17
N GLN A 123 10.39 -8.69 2.20
CA GLN A 123 9.32 -8.87 3.19
C GLN A 123 9.85 -8.83 4.64
N ARG A 124 11.01 -9.45 4.93
CA ARG A 124 11.63 -9.39 6.26
C ARG A 124 12.06 -7.99 6.66
N ILE A 125 12.70 -7.24 5.75
CA ILE A 125 13.12 -5.86 6.04
C ILE A 125 11.89 -5.01 6.32
N LEU A 126 10.89 -5.04 5.44
CA LEU A 126 9.68 -4.24 5.58
C LEU A 126 8.88 -4.59 6.85
N ALA A 127 8.79 -5.87 7.22
CA ALA A 127 8.12 -6.31 8.45
C ALA A 127 8.87 -5.88 9.72
N ARG A 128 10.21 -5.88 9.71
CA ARG A 128 10.98 -5.33 10.84
C ARG A 128 10.80 -3.81 10.94
N VAL A 129 10.82 -3.10 9.81
CA VAL A 129 10.64 -1.66 9.77
C VAL A 129 9.22 -1.25 10.19
N SER A 130 8.18 -2.03 9.85
CA SER A 130 6.81 -1.74 10.30
C SER A 130 6.70 -1.74 11.82
N PHE A 131 7.25 -2.75 12.50
CA PHE A 131 7.27 -2.79 13.97
C PHE A 131 8.17 -1.70 14.58
N ASP A 132 9.35 -1.46 14.00
CA ASP A 132 10.27 -0.42 14.46
C ASP A 132 9.64 0.98 14.39
N PHE A 133 8.94 1.29 13.30
CA PHE A 133 8.25 2.55 13.08
C PHE A 133 7.06 2.74 14.04
N TYR A 134 6.30 1.67 14.29
CA TYR A 134 5.11 1.72 15.13
C TYR A 134 5.37 1.55 16.62
N ALA A 135 6.59 1.18 17.04
CA ALA A 135 6.94 0.96 18.44
C ALA A 135 6.44 2.08 19.39
N PRO A 136 6.54 3.39 19.05
CA PRO A 136 6.05 4.46 19.92
C PRO A 136 4.52 4.51 20.10
N LEU A 137 3.76 3.90 19.18
CA LEU A 137 2.30 4.00 19.11
C LEU A 137 1.60 2.76 19.67
N ILE A 138 2.24 1.60 19.56
CA ILE A 138 1.66 0.32 20.04
C ILE A 138 1.92 0.07 21.53
N GLY A 139 2.78 0.85 22.17
CA GLY A 139 3.05 0.82 23.63
C GLY A 139 3.37 -0.58 24.13
N ASP A 140 2.82 -1.00 25.26
CA ASP A 140 3.01 -2.34 25.86
C ASP A 140 1.86 -3.31 25.57
N LYS A 141 1.01 -3.01 24.57
CA LYS A 141 -0.14 -3.86 24.22
C LYS A 141 0.33 -5.27 23.82
N SER A 142 -0.17 -6.29 24.51
CA SER A 142 0.17 -7.70 24.25
C SER A 142 -0.54 -8.30 23.02
N VAL A 143 -1.61 -7.66 22.56
CA VAL A 143 -2.35 -7.98 21.33
C VAL A 143 -2.43 -6.72 20.49
N ILE A 144 -2.01 -6.80 19.24
CA ILE A 144 -2.02 -5.68 18.28
C ILE A 144 -2.62 -6.13 16.95
N GLY A 145 -3.19 -5.20 16.19
CA GLY A 145 -3.58 -5.47 14.80
C GLY A 145 -2.36 -5.56 13.89
N TYR A 146 -2.53 -6.05 12.67
CA TYR A 146 -1.57 -5.89 11.60
C TYR A 146 -2.29 -5.77 10.26
N TRP A 147 -1.99 -4.71 9.50
CA TRP A 147 -2.54 -4.50 8.15
C TRP A 147 -1.54 -4.93 7.09
N LEU A 148 -1.95 -5.86 6.24
CA LEU A 148 -1.24 -6.17 5.00
C LEU A 148 -1.82 -5.29 3.90
N PRO A 149 -0.98 -4.66 3.05
CA PRO A 149 -1.47 -3.92 1.89
C PRO A 149 -2.47 -4.74 1.07
N GLU A 150 -3.65 -4.15 0.87
CA GLU A 150 -4.79 -4.77 0.17
C GLU A 150 -5.33 -6.06 0.81
N ALA A 151 -4.96 -6.31 2.07
CA ALA A 151 -5.14 -7.57 2.78
C ALA A 151 -4.64 -8.81 1.98
N VAL A 152 -3.71 -8.62 1.03
CA VAL A 152 -3.17 -9.74 0.23
C VAL A 152 -2.24 -10.58 1.10
N ILE A 153 -2.61 -11.84 1.29
CA ILE A 153 -2.03 -12.69 2.34
C ILE A 153 -1.61 -14.07 1.82
N THR A 154 -0.53 -14.60 2.39
CA THR A 154 -0.13 -16.00 2.26
C THR A 154 0.29 -16.53 3.62
N ARG A 155 0.21 -17.86 3.84
CA ARG A 155 0.69 -18.47 5.08
C ARG A 155 2.17 -18.18 5.30
N LYS A 156 2.96 -18.16 4.23
CA LYS A 156 4.39 -17.87 4.28
C LYS A 156 4.66 -16.44 4.75
N THR A 157 3.96 -15.45 4.21
CA THR A 157 4.06 -14.05 4.64
C THR A 157 3.65 -13.89 6.10
N VAL A 158 2.58 -14.56 6.54
CA VAL A 158 2.15 -14.53 7.94
C VAL A 158 3.21 -15.11 8.87
N GLN A 159 3.70 -16.32 8.60
CA GLN A 159 4.71 -16.97 9.45
C GLN A 159 5.99 -16.15 9.56
N LEU A 160 6.39 -15.48 8.47
CA LEU A 160 7.50 -14.54 8.48
C LEU A 160 7.24 -13.37 9.44
N ILE A 161 6.09 -12.71 9.34
CA ILE A 161 5.76 -11.56 10.20
C ILE A 161 5.63 -12.01 11.66
N GLU A 162 5.00 -13.15 11.90
CA GLU A 162 4.89 -13.78 13.23
C GLU A 162 6.27 -14.03 13.86
N SER A 163 7.25 -14.49 13.08
CA SER A 163 8.60 -14.75 13.57
C SER A 163 9.37 -13.50 14.03
N LEU A 164 8.89 -12.32 13.61
CA LEU A 164 9.50 -11.02 13.90
C LEU A 164 8.74 -10.24 14.97
N ALA A 165 7.52 -10.65 15.30
CA ALA A 165 6.67 -10.01 16.30
C ALA A 165 6.97 -10.56 17.70
N ASP A 166 7.03 -9.68 18.69
CA ASP A 166 7.11 -10.01 20.12
C ASP A 166 5.72 -10.11 20.79
N ARG A 167 4.65 -9.93 20.01
CA ARG A 167 3.26 -9.79 20.46
C ARG A 167 2.33 -10.70 19.66
N LYS A 168 1.11 -10.89 20.19
CA LYS A 168 0.05 -11.58 19.46
C LYS A 168 -0.53 -10.64 18.41
N LEU A 169 -0.61 -11.11 17.17
CA LEU A 169 -1.12 -10.32 16.05
C LEU A 169 -2.59 -10.65 15.76
N VAL A 170 -3.32 -9.66 15.28
CA VAL A 170 -4.66 -9.78 14.69
C VAL A 170 -4.59 -9.28 13.25
N PHE A 171 -4.57 -10.19 12.29
CA PHE A 171 -4.64 -9.83 10.87
C PHE A 171 -6.06 -9.39 10.52
N LEU A 172 -6.16 -8.19 9.96
CA LEU A 172 -7.43 -7.59 9.53
C LEU A 172 -7.57 -7.83 8.03
N LEU A 173 -8.52 -8.68 7.66
CA LEU A 173 -8.70 -9.21 6.29
C LEU A 173 -10.14 -8.99 5.80
N ASP A 174 -10.52 -9.74 4.78
CA ASP A 174 -11.86 -9.78 4.20
C ASP A 174 -12.48 -11.18 4.35
N GLU A 175 -13.77 -11.24 4.68
CA GLU A 175 -14.48 -12.51 4.85
C GLU A 175 -14.44 -13.39 3.59
N ARG A 176 -14.31 -12.79 2.41
CA ARG A 176 -14.24 -13.49 1.12
C ARG A 176 -12.91 -14.20 0.92
N GLY A 177 -11.90 -13.95 1.76
CA GLY A 177 -10.67 -14.74 1.83
C GLY A 177 -10.72 -15.88 2.86
N LEU A 178 -11.67 -15.83 3.81
CA LEU A 178 -11.78 -16.79 4.91
C LEU A 178 -12.55 -18.05 4.50
N LEU A 179 -12.11 -19.20 4.99
CA LEU A 179 -12.71 -20.51 4.73
C LEU A 179 -13.42 -21.00 6.01
N TYR A 180 -14.69 -20.63 6.14
CA TYR A 180 -15.52 -21.01 7.28
C TYR A 180 -15.91 -22.49 7.19
N ASP A 181 -15.23 -23.34 7.95
CA ASP A 181 -15.54 -24.77 8.03
C ASP A 181 -16.81 -25.07 8.85
N PHE A 182 -17.25 -24.12 9.68
CA PHE A 182 -18.48 -24.24 10.47
C PHE A 182 -19.11 -22.87 10.78
N PRO A 183 -20.45 -22.77 10.87
CA PRO A 183 -21.15 -21.48 11.03
C PRO A 183 -20.74 -20.68 12.26
N GLN A 184 -20.44 -21.35 13.39
CA GLN A 184 -20.09 -20.69 14.65
C GLN A 184 -18.76 -19.91 14.58
N ALA A 185 -17.94 -20.09 13.55
CA ALA A 185 -16.71 -19.34 13.37
C ALA A 185 -16.96 -17.90 12.87
N LYS A 186 -18.09 -17.62 12.23
CA LYS A 186 -18.46 -16.25 11.82
C LYS A 186 -18.61 -15.35 13.04
N TYR A 187 -17.99 -14.16 13.02
CA TYR A 187 -17.93 -13.20 14.14
C TYR A 187 -17.23 -13.71 15.43
N SER A 188 -16.58 -14.86 15.40
CA SER A 188 -15.82 -15.41 16.54
C SER A 188 -14.37 -14.93 16.54
N CYS A 189 -13.71 -15.04 17.69
CA CYS A 189 -12.26 -14.93 17.77
C CYS A 189 -11.62 -16.19 17.14
N ASN A 190 -11.16 -16.08 15.90
CA ASN A 190 -10.53 -17.17 15.14
C ASN A 190 -9.01 -17.00 15.06
N ARG A 191 -8.30 -18.10 14.80
CA ARG A 191 -6.86 -18.16 14.59
C ARG A 191 -6.51 -18.51 13.16
N TYR A 192 -5.37 -18.00 12.71
CA TYR A 192 -4.70 -18.44 11.49
C TYR A 192 -3.21 -18.49 11.82
N SER A 193 -2.61 -19.70 11.79
CA SER A 193 -1.26 -19.90 12.31
C SER A 193 -1.16 -19.51 13.81
N ASN A 194 -0.16 -18.73 14.20
CA ASN A 194 0.04 -18.30 15.57
C ASN A 194 -0.75 -17.03 15.95
N SER A 195 -1.43 -16.44 14.98
CA SER A 195 -2.15 -15.16 15.07
C SER A 195 -3.66 -15.32 15.05
N PHE A 196 -4.37 -14.21 15.28
CA PHE A 196 -5.81 -14.10 15.14
C PHE A 196 -6.17 -13.47 13.79
N VAL A 197 -7.42 -13.66 13.37
CA VAL A 197 -7.91 -13.13 12.10
C VAL A 197 -9.35 -12.66 12.22
N PHE A 198 -9.65 -11.52 11.59
CA PHE A 198 -11.01 -11.04 11.34
C PHE A 198 -11.17 -10.71 9.86
N GLY A 199 -12.28 -11.16 9.27
CA GLY A 199 -12.66 -10.79 7.91
C GLY A 199 -13.76 -9.73 7.95
N ARG A 200 -13.54 -8.60 7.29
CA ARG A 200 -14.53 -7.52 7.20
C ARG A 200 -15.80 -8.00 6.51
N GLU A 201 -16.92 -7.39 6.88
CA GLU A 201 -18.17 -7.43 6.13
C GLU A 201 -18.06 -6.59 4.87
N TRP A 202 -17.77 -7.23 3.74
CA TRP A 202 -17.47 -6.52 2.49
C TRP A 202 -18.65 -5.65 2.05
N GLY A 203 -19.84 -6.22 1.94
CA GLY A 203 -21.02 -5.51 1.45
C GLY A 203 -21.40 -4.31 2.31
N LEU A 204 -21.28 -4.43 3.64
CA LEU A 204 -21.58 -3.35 4.58
C LEU A 204 -20.51 -2.25 4.56
N SER A 205 -19.23 -2.65 4.46
CA SER A 205 -18.11 -1.70 4.38
C SER A 205 -18.19 -0.86 3.11
N ASP A 206 -18.41 -1.51 1.95
CA ASP A 206 -18.51 -0.83 0.66
C ASP A 206 -19.79 0.00 0.56
N ALA A 207 -20.89 -0.41 1.21
CA ALA A 207 -22.11 0.40 1.25
C ALA A 207 -21.92 1.75 1.96
N PHE A 208 -21.08 1.77 3.00
CA PHE A 208 -20.67 3.01 3.65
C PHE A 208 -19.72 3.82 2.74
N ALA A 209 -18.62 3.20 2.29
CA ALA A 209 -17.55 3.85 1.55
C ALA A 209 -18.03 4.48 0.23
N PHE A 210 -18.93 3.80 -0.48
CA PHE A 210 -19.46 4.24 -1.77
C PHE A 210 -20.88 4.82 -1.69
N ASN A 211 -21.38 5.10 -0.48
CA ASN A 211 -22.65 5.77 -0.24
C ASN A 211 -23.86 5.09 -0.94
N THR A 212 -23.95 3.77 -0.88
CA THR A 212 -25.06 3.02 -1.49
C THR A 212 -26.21 2.71 -0.53
N LEU A 213 -25.98 2.82 0.79
CA LEU A 213 -27.00 2.78 1.82
C LEU A 213 -27.01 4.09 2.63
N ASP A 214 -28.19 4.54 3.05
CA ASP A 214 -28.30 5.65 4.00
C ASP A 214 -27.97 5.20 5.44
N VAL A 215 -27.93 6.14 6.39
CA VAL A 215 -27.59 5.83 7.79
C VAL A 215 -28.56 4.83 8.43
N PRO A 216 -29.90 4.97 8.31
CA PRO A 216 -30.83 3.95 8.80
C PRO A 216 -30.60 2.57 8.17
N GLY A 217 -30.31 2.51 6.87
CA GLY A 217 -29.95 1.28 6.16
C GLY A 217 -28.68 0.64 6.70
N LEU A 218 -27.62 1.41 6.92
CA LEU A 218 -26.36 0.93 7.51
C LEU A 218 -26.56 0.39 8.94
N VAL A 219 -27.36 1.07 9.76
CA VAL A 219 -27.69 0.60 11.12
C VAL A 219 -28.49 -0.70 11.05
N SER A 220 -29.55 -0.74 10.25
CA SER A 220 -30.40 -1.92 10.08
C SER A 220 -29.59 -3.12 9.58
N GLU A 221 -28.76 -2.93 8.56
CA GLU A 221 -27.91 -3.99 8.00
C GLU A 221 -26.81 -4.44 8.97
N THR A 222 -26.34 -3.57 9.86
CA THR A 222 -25.44 -3.99 10.94
C THR A 222 -26.17 -4.88 11.95
N LEU A 223 -27.38 -4.48 12.36
CA LEU A 223 -28.18 -5.22 13.34
C LEU A 223 -28.72 -6.54 12.80
N SER A 224 -28.92 -6.65 11.48
CA SER A 224 -29.32 -7.89 10.82
C SER A 224 -28.27 -9.01 10.95
N ARG A 225 -27.01 -8.66 11.29
CA ARG A 225 -25.91 -9.61 11.52
C ARG A 225 -25.91 -10.26 12.90
N ARG A 226 -27.02 -10.14 13.62
CA ARG A 226 -27.22 -10.75 14.94
C ARG A 226 -27.05 -12.26 14.88
N ASP A 227 -26.27 -12.80 15.80
CA ASP A 227 -26.08 -14.24 16.01
C ASP A 227 -26.92 -14.68 17.21
N ASP A 228 -28.13 -15.16 16.95
CA ASP A 228 -29.08 -15.56 18.01
C ASP A 228 -28.54 -16.69 18.90
N TYR A 229 -27.69 -17.58 18.36
CA TYR A 229 -27.07 -18.64 19.15
C TYR A 229 -26.12 -18.06 20.21
N LYS A 230 -25.26 -17.12 19.81
CA LYS A 230 -24.33 -16.46 20.74
C LYS A 230 -25.03 -15.50 21.70
N GLU A 231 -26.09 -14.82 21.26
CA GLU A 231 -26.94 -14.01 22.14
C GLU A 231 -27.55 -14.87 23.26
N ASN A 232 -28.16 -16.01 22.92
CA ASN A 232 -28.77 -16.92 23.90
C ASN A 232 -27.76 -17.52 24.88
N LEU A 233 -26.51 -17.73 24.44
CA LEU A 233 -25.42 -18.21 25.29
C LEU A 233 -24.72 -17.11 26.09
N GLY A 234 -25.04 -15.84 25.84
CA GLY A 234 -24.36 -14.71 26.43
C GLY A 234 -22.87 -14.61 26.05
N VAL A 235 -22.54 -14.94 24.81
CA VAL A 235 -21.16 -14.92 24.30
C VAL A 235 -20.97 -13.71 23.38
N PRO A 236 -20.07 -12.77 23.71
CA PRO A 236 -19.78 -11.65 22.81
C PRO A 236 -19.26 -12.08 21.45
N TYR A 237 -19.66 -11.41 20.36
CA TYR A 237 -19.18 -11.65 19.00
C TYR A 237 -18.98 -10.34 18.26
N LEU A 238 -18.05 -10.30 17.31
CA LEU A 238 -17.62 -9.07 16.67
C LEU A 238 -18.05 -9.02 15.20
N VAL A 239 -18.95 -8.08 14.88
CA VAL A 239 -19.16 -7.62 13.50
C VAL A 239 -18.06 -6.63 13.17
N PHE A 240 -17.23 -6.98 12.19
CA PHE A 240 -16.05 -6.20 11.81
C PHE A 240 -16.23 -5.63 10.39
N THR A 241 -15.91 -4.37 10.20
CA THR A 241 -15.93 -3.66 8.91
C THR A 241 -14.59 -2.94 8.71
N ALA A 242 -14.22 -2.70 7.46
CA ALA A 242 -13.00 -1.94 7.15
C ALA A 242 -13.07 -1.25 5.79
N SER A 243 -12.48 -0.06 5.73
CA SER A 243 -12.42 0.80 4.53
C SER A 243 -11.13 1.62 4.52
N ASP A 244 -10.78 2.21 3.38
CA ASP A 244 -9.75 3.25 3.36
C ASP A 244 -10.17 4.44 4.22
N LEU A 245 -9.25 5.09 4.92
CA LEU A 245 -9.53 6.32 5.69
C LEU A 245 -10.06 7.43 4.78
N GLU A 246 -9.56 7.46 3.55
CA GLU A 246 -9.99 8.32 2.45
C GLU A 246 -11.48 8.15 2.11
N SER A 247 -12.10 7.02 2.44
CA SER A 247 -13.55 6.83 2.22
C SER A 247 -14.40 7.78 3.07
N LEU A 248 -13.84 8.36 4.13
CA LEU A 248 -14.47 9.44 4.91
C LEU A 248 -14.53 10.77 4.14
N LEU A 249 -13.95 10.82 2.95
CA LEU A 249 -13.89 11.99 2.06
C LEU A 249 -14.42 11.70 0.65
N GLY A 250 -14.98 10.50 0.43
CA GLY A 250 -15.55 10.10 -0.86
C GLY A 250 -16.74 10.97 -1.31
N ASN A 251 -17.38 11.69 -0.38
CA ASN A 251 -18.30 12.79 -0.65
C ASN A 251 -18.37 13.73 0.57
N PRO A 252 -18.98 14.94 0.43
CA PRO A 252 -18.97 15.94 1.49
C PRO A 252 -19.62 15.52 2.82
N ALA A 253 -20.55 14.56 2.80
CA ALA A 253 -21.31 14.15 3.99
C ALA A 253 -20.75 12.90 4.69
N GLN A 254 -19.66 12.30 4.17
CA GLN A 254 -19.15 11.00 4.65
C GLN A 254 -18.80 10.97 6.14
N LEU A 255 -18.15 12.02 6.66
CA LEU A 255 -17.78 12.11 8.08
C LEU A 255 -19.03 12.08 8.98
N GLU A 256 -20.04 12.89 8.65
CA GLU A 256 -21.28 12.95 9.42
C GLU A 256 -22.07 11.65 9.32
N ARG A 257 -22.12 11.03 8.13
CA ARG A 257 -22.72 9.71 7.93
C ARG A 257 -22.07 8.65 8.81
N PHE A 258 -20.73 8.64 8.90
CA PHE A 258 -20.02 7.66 9.73
C PHE A 258 -20.33 7.83 11.22
N VAL A 259 -20.29 9.07 11.72
CA VAL A 259 -20.64 9.37 13.12
C VAL A 259 -22.07 8.93 13.43
N ALA A 260 -23.03 9.31 12.58
CA ALA A 260 -24.43 8.96 12.77
C ALA A 260 -24.68 7.44 12.70
N TRP A 261 -23.90 6.71 11.88
CA TRP A 261 -23.93 5.25 11.83
C TRP A 261 -23.42 4.64 13.14
N MET A 262 -22.27 5.08 13.66
CA MET A 262 -21.71 4.59 14.93
C MET A 262 -22.64 4.89 16.11
N GLU A 263 -23.17 6.11 16.21
CA GLU A 263 -24.16 6.50 17.23
C GLU A 263 -25.48 5.71 17.09
N GLY A 264 -25.88 5.39 15.86
CA GLY A 264 -27.03 4.55 15.58
C GLY A 264 -26.84 3.12 16.10
N ILE A 265 -25.65 2.54 15.93
CA ILE A 265 -25.29 1.22 16.47
C ILE A 265 -25.30 1.24 18.01
N GLU A 266 -24.66 2.24 18.64
CA GLU A 266 -24.62 2.35 20.11
C GLU A 266 -26.01 2.55 20.73
N ARG A 267 -26.86 3.37 20.11
CA ARG A 267 -28.26 3.57 20.57
C ARG A 267 -29.09 2.29 20.56
N ASN A 268 -28.71 1.31 19.73
CA ASN A 268 -29.34 -0.02 19.70
C ASN A 268 -28.66 -1.04 20.63
N GLY A 269 -27.78 -0.60 21.54
CA GLY A 269 -27.22 -1.44 22.60
C GLY A 269 -26.12 -2.39 22.16
N VAL A 270 -25.43 -2.07 21.06
CA VAL A 270 -24.23 -2.74 20.56
C VAL A 270 -23.00 -1.94 21.03
N GLU A 271 -22.06 -2.60 21.71
CA GLU A 271 -20.83 -1.95 22.18
C GLU A 271 -19.81 -1.84 21.04
N LEU A 272 -19.23 -0.64 20.86
CA LEU A 272 -18.15 -0.40 19.92
C LEU A 272 -16.80 -0.75 20.55
N ILE A 273 -16.07 -1.70 19.96
CA ILE A 273 -14.75 -2.15 20.42
C ILE A 273 -13.94 -2.65 19.23
N SER A 274 -12.68 -2.24 19.12
CA SER A 274 -11.79 -2.64 18.03
C SER A 274 -11.49 -4.15 18.05
N ALA A 275 -11.06 -4.69 16.91
CA ALA A 275 -10.73 -6.11 16.81
C ALA A 275 -9.59 -6.56 17.76
N PRO A 276 -8.45 -5.83 17.88
CA PRO A 276 -7.40 -6.19 18.84
C PRO A 276 -7.88 -6.19 20.30
N SER A 277 -8.62 -5.16 20.70
CA SER A 277 -9.19 -5.07 22.04
C SER A 277 -10.23 -6.16 22.32
N PHE A 278 -11.05 -6.53 21.33
CA PHE A 278 -11.98 -7.66 21.43
C PHE A 278 -11.26 -8.98 21.71
N VAL A 279 -10.17 -9.27 20.99
CA VAL A 279 -9.34 -10.46 21.22
C VAL A 279 -8.72 -10.41 22.61
N TRP A 280 -8.16 -9.28 23.02
CA TRP A 280 -7.57 -9.13 24.35
C TRP A 280 -8.60 -9.42 25.46
N LYS A 281 -9.82 -8.87 25.37
CA LYS A 281 -10.91 -9.13 26.35
C LYS A 281 -11.34 -10.59 26.38
N LYS A 282 -11.32 -11.28 25.24
CA LYS A 282 -11.59 -12.74 25.16
C LYS A 282 -10.48 -13.55 25.83
N LEU A 283 -9.23 -13.15 25.66
CA LEU A 283 -8.07 -13.82 26.26
C LEU A 283 -7.94 -13.55 27.76
N SER A 284 -8.28 -12.35 28.22
CA SER A 284 -8.25 -11.97 29.65
C SER A 284 -9.38 -12.61 30.46
N GLY A 285 -10.42 -13.13 29.79
CA GLY A 285 -11.59 -13.72 30.43
C GLY A 285 -12.70 -12.71 30.74
N GLU A 286 -12.52 -11.43 30.40
CA GLU A 286 -13.58 -10.41 30.52
C GLU A 286 -14.77 -10.75 29.61
N PHE A 287 -14.50 -11.20 28.37
CA PHE A 287 -15.53 -11.69 27.47
C PHE A 287 -15.62 -13.22 27.51
N LYS A 288 -16.84 -13.70 27.80
CA LYS A 288 -17.16 -15.14 27.71
C LYS A 288 -16.80 -15.68 26.33
N ARG A 289 -16.31 -16.91 26.29
CA ARG A 289 -15.92 -17.63 25.07
C ARG A 289 -16.81 -18.83 24.82
N LEU A 290 -17.04 -19.18 23.54
CA LEU A 290 -17.44 -20.54 23.19
C LEU A 290 -16.32 -21.52 23.59
N LYS A 291 -16.67 -22.79 23.81
CA LYS A 291 -15.67 -23.82 24.09
C LYS A 291 -14.70 -23.92 22.90
N GLY A 292 -13.43 -23.59 23.12
CA GLY A 292 -12.39 -23.57 22.09
C GLY A 292 -12.25 -22.25 21.32
N GLU A 293 -13.09 -21.25 21.57
CA GLU A 293 -12.97 -19.94 20.90
C GLU A 293 -11.63 -19.27 21.22
N CYS A 294 -11.10 -18.48 20.28
CA CYS A 294 -9.71 -18.03 20.23
C CYS A 294 -8.68 -19.16 20.03
N SER A 295 -9.13 -20.38 19.73
CA SER A 295 -8.31 -21.51 19.25
C SER A 295 -8.90 -22.17 18.00
N PHE A 296 -10.00 -21.65 17.46
CA PHE A 296 -10.61 -22.10 16.22
C PHE A 296 -9.70 -21.76 15.05
N GLU A 297 -9.18 -22.77 14.36
CA GLU A 297 -8.41 -22.52 13.14
C GLU A 297 -9.37 -22.05 12.03
N MET A 298 -8.96 -21.01 11.32
CA MET A 298 -9.66 -20.42 10.19
C MET A 298 -8.68 -20.38 9.01
N PRO A 299 -8.75 -21.36 8.10
CA PRO A 299 -7.94 -21.31 6.90
C PRO A 299 -8.27 -20.06 6.07
N VAL A 300 -7.23 -19.48 5.48
CA VAL A 300 -7.34 -18.31 4.59
C VAL A 300 -6.81 -18.72 3.22
N LYS A 301 -7.55 -18.39 2.15
CA LYS A 301 -7.14 -18.67 0.78
C LYS A 301 -5.86 -17.90 0.47
N GLU A 302 -4.83 -18.62 0.03
CA GLU A 302 -3.56 -18.02 -0.40
C GLU A 302 -3.81 -16.99 -1.50
N PHE A 303 -3.16 -15.84 -1.38
CA PHE A 303 -3.29 -14.67 -2.26
C PHE A 303 -4.70 -14.05 -2.31
N SER A 304 -5.63 -14.43 -1.42
CA SER A 304 -6.88 -13.67 -1.27
C SER A 304 -6.62 -12.25 -0.77
N SER A 305 -7.56 -11.34 -1.04
CA SER A 305 -7.44 -9.91 -0.78
C SER A 305 -8.79 -9.31 -0.39
N TRP A 306 -8.81 -8.05 0.01
CA TRP A 306 -10.07 -7.33 0.28
C TRP A 306 -10.67 -6.60 -0.93
N SER A 307 -9.95 -6.54 -2.05
CA SER A 307 -10.25 -5.61 -3.16
C SER A 307 -10.06 -6.19 -4.57
N ASP A 308 -9.96 -7.52 -4.73
CA ASP A 308 -9.89 -8.16 -6.06
C ASP A 308 -11.11 -7.85 -6.97
N TYR A 309 -10.99 -8.14 -8.26
CA TYR A 309 -12.12 -8.17 -9.18
C TYR A 309 -13.04 -9.36 -8.90
N PHE A 310 -13.95 -9.17 -7.94
CA PHE A 310 -14.83 -10.23 -7.45
C PHE A 310 -15.80 -10.76 -8.52
N ASP A 311 -16.16 -9.93 -9.50
CA ASP A 311 -16.96 -10.34 -10.66
C ASP A 311 -16.27 -11.39 -11.55
N LEU A 312 -14.94 -11.53 -11.46
CA LEU A 312 -14.16 -12.52 -12.20
C LEU A 312 -13.85 -13.79 -11.38
N SER A 313 -14.29 -13.84 -10.13
CA SER A 313 -13.99 -14.92 -9.18
C SER A 313 -14.68 -16.24 -9.60
N PRO A 314 -13.92 -17.31 -9.87
CA PRO A 314 -14.50 -18.60 -10.25
C PRO A 314 -15.05 -19.41 -9.06
N ASP A 315 -14.63 -19.10 -7.84
CA ASP A 315 -14.91 -19.89 -6.63
C ASP A 315 -15.64 -19.08 -5.54
N GLY A 316 -16.16 -17.90 -5.88
CA GLY A 316 -16.79 -16.99 -4.92
C GLY A 316 -15.85 -16.45 -3.83
N LYS A 317 -14.52 -16.47 -4.07
CA LYS A 317 -13.48 -15.99 -3.14
C LYS A 317 -12.53 -15.04 -3.87
N THR A 318 -12.02 -14.04 -3.17
CA THR A 318 -11.03 -13.12 -3.75
C THR A 318 -9.69 -13.80 -4.03
N SER A 319 -8.88 -13.18 -4.89
CA SER A 319 -7.48 -13.50 -5.18
C SER A 319 -6.69 -12.19 -5.24
N ASP A 320 -5.54 -12.21 -5.90
CA ASP A 320 -4.68 -11.09 -6.25
C ASP A 320 -4.73 -10.77 -7.75
N SER A 321 -5.77 -11.24 -8.45
CA SER A 321 -5.90 -11.13 -9.92
C SER A 321 -5.81 -9.69 -10.38
N ARG A 322 -6.37 -8.75 -9.59
CA ARG A 322 -6.29 -7.30 -9.83
C ARG A 322 -4.87 -6.84 -10.09
N TRP A 323 -3.89 -7.26 -9.26
CA TRP A 323 -2.51 -6.78 -9.38
C TRP A 323 -1.64 -7.65 -10.28
N LEU A 324 -2.03 -8.90 -10.55
CA LEU A 324 -1.30 -9.79 -11.44
C LEU A 324 -1.70 -9.62 -12.91
N GLY A 325 -2.95 -9.30 -13.20
CA GLY A 325 -3.49 -9.24 -14.56
C GLY A 325 -3.89 -10.59 -15.15
N TYR A 326 -3.85 -11.66 -14.37
CA TYR A 326 -4.37 -12.98 -14.73
C TYR A 326 -5.01 -13.65 -13.52
N ARG A 327 -5.93 -14.60 -13.75
CA ARG A 327 -6.53 -15.39 -12.68
C ARG A 327 -5.67 -16.58 -12.33
N ARG A 328 -5.38 -16.79 -11.05
CA ARG A 328 -4.60 -17.96 -10.60
C ARG A 328 -5.27 -19.30 -10.87
N ALA A 329 -6.60 -19.34 -10.86
CA ALA A 329 -7.37 -20.58 -11.00
C ALA A 329 -7.16 -21.29 -12.35
N ASP A 330 -6.95 -20.54 -13.42
CA ASP A 330 -6.81 -21.07 -14.79
C ASP A 330 -5.68 -20.43 -15.60
N GLY A 331 -4.90 -19.54 -14.99
CA GLY A 331 -3.77 -18.86 -15.62
C GLY A 331 -4.17 -17.80 -16.66
N ARG A 332 -5.47 -17.52 -16.83
CA ARG A 332 -5.96 -16.71 -17.95
C ARG A 332 -5.85 -15.21 -17.68
N VAL A 333 -5.29 -14.51 -18.65
CA VAL A 333 -5.24 -13.04 -18.72
C VAL A 333 -6.62 -12.52 -19.10
N PHE A 334 -7.02 -11.42 -18.47
CA PHE A 334 -8.34 -10.80 -18.68
C PHE A 334 -8.21 -9.33 -19.07
N ALA A 335 -9.31 -8.73 -19.49
CA ALA A 335 -9.44 -7.31 -19.74
C ALA A 335 -10.36 -6.63 -18.72
N ARG A 336 -10.19 -5.32 -18.56
CA ARG A 336 -11.12 -4.46 -17.81
C ARG A 336 -11.56 -3.30 -18.69
N GLU A 337 -12.78 -2.84 -18.47
CA GLU A 337 -13.34 -1.73 -19.25
C GLU A 337 -13.14 -0.40 -18.53
N ILE A 338 -12.64 0.59 -19.26
CA ILE A 338 -12.53 1.98 -18.83
C ILE A 338 -12.99 2.88 -19.98
N ASN A 339 -13.89 3.82 -19.70
CA ASN A 339 -14.43 4.76 -20.69
C ASN A 339 -14.95 4.09 -21.99
N GLY A 340 -15.64 2.94 -21.87
CA GLY A 340 -16.17 2.19 -23.01
C GLY A 340 -15.14 1.38 -23.80
N ARG A 341 -13.88 1.31 -23.32
CA ARG A 341 -12.78 0.59 -23.96
C ARG A 341 -12.29 -0.55 -23.07
N LYS A 342 -12.22 -1.77 -23.62
CA LYS A 342 -11.55 -2.89 -22.95
C LYS A 342 -10.03 -2.76 -23.06
N ILE A 343 -9.34 -2.89 -21.93
CA ILE A 343 -7.88 -2.87 -21.81
C ILE A 343 -7.42 -4.20 -21.24
N SER A 344 -6.58 -4.91 -22.00
CA SER A 344 -5.90 -6.12 -21.51
C SER A 344 -5.07 -5.80 -20.28
N GLN A 345 -5.19 -6.63 -19.25
CA GLN A 345 -4.42 -6.50 -18.01
C GLN A 345 -3.04 -7.17 -18.11
N LEU A 346 -2.63 -7.64 -19.29
CA LEU A 346 -1.31 -8.26 -19.52
C LEU A 346 -0.14 -7.37 -19.08
N TRP A 347 -0.29 -6.05 -19.16
CA TRP A 347 0.71 -5.11 -18.68
C TRP A 347 1.05 -5.29 -17.20
N LYS A 348 0.10 -5.74 -16.37
CA LYS A 348 0.34 -6.01 -14.94
C LYS A 348 1.23 -7.23 -14.73
N VAL A 349 1.10 -8.24 -15.59
CA VAL A 349 2.00 -9.42 -15.60
C VAL A 349 3.42 -8.95 -15.85
N ALA A 350 3.60 -8.18 -16.92
CA ALA A 350 4.89 -7.65 -17.33
C ALA A 350 5.47 -6.71 -16.26
N PHE A 351 4.67 -5.80 -15.71
CA PHE A 351 5.11 -4.85 -14.68
C PHE A 351 5.52 -5.58 -13.39
N THR A 352 4.74 -6.57 -12.95
CA THR A 352 5.06 -7.40 -11.78
C THR A 352 6.36 -8.17 -12.00
N ARG A 353 6.53 -8.81 -13.16
CA ARG A 353 7.75 -9.53 -13.51
C ARG A 353 8.96 -8.59 -13.57
N LEU A 354 8.79 -7.41 -14.20
CA LEU A 354 9.85 -6.41 -14.30
C LEU A 354 10.33 -5.99 -12.92
N PHE A 355 9.43 -5.53 -12.05
CA PHE A 355 9.80 -5.07 -10.71
C PHE A 355 10.38 -6.22 -9.87
N GLY A 356 9.90 -7.46 -10.02
CA GLY A 356 10.56 -8.62 -9.42
C GLY A 356 12.00 -8.84 -9.89
N GLU A 357 12.33 -8.58 -11.16
CA GLU A 357 13.71 -8.61 -11.68
C GLU A 357 14.54 -7.40 -11.20
N LEU A 358 13.96 -6.20 -11.18
CA LEU A 358 14.63 -4.96 -10.75
C LEU A 358 14.95 -4.97 -9.25
N ASN A 359 14.01 -5.40 -8.41
CA ASN A 359 14.21 -5.55 -6.97
C ASN A 359 15.39 -6.47 -6.66
N ARG A 360 15.44 -7.63 -7.31
CA ARG A 360 16.54 -8.59 -7.18
C ARG A 360 17.87 -8.01 -7.67
N THR A 361 17.83 -7.22 -8.73
CA THR A 361 19.02 -6.54 -9.28
C THR A 361 19.59 -5.51 -8.30
N VAL A 362 18.72 -4.64 -7.76
CA VAL A 362 19.11 -3.66 -6.72
C VAL A 362 19.62 -4.38 -5.48
N ARG A 363 18.88 -5.37 -4.97
CA ARG A 363 19.30 -6.17 -3.81
C ARG A 363 20.66 -6.81 -4.04
N LEU A 364 20.90 -7.43 -5.20
CA LEU A 364 22.20 -8.04 -5.49
C LEU A 364 23.34 -7.00 -5.44
N GLY A 365 23.12 -5.83 -6.05
CA GLY A 365 24.08 -4.72 -6.00
C GLY A 365 24.39 -4.27 -4.58
N VAL A 366 23.33 -4.03 -3.80
CA VAL A 366 23.41 -3.60 -2.39
C VAL A 366 24.12 -4.65 -1.54
N LEU A 367 23.73 -5.92 -1.64
CA LEU A 367 24.36 -7.01 -0.89
C LEU A 367 25.83 -7.20 -1.28
N LYS A 368 26.18 -7.04 -2.56
CA LYS A 368 27.58 -7.09 -2.98
C LYS A 368 28.39 -5.94 -2.40
N GLY A 369 27.88 -4.72 -2.50
CA GLY A 369 28.53 -3.53 -1.92
C GLY A 369 28.71 -3.67 -0.41
N LEU A 370 27.67 -4.07 0.31
CA LEU A 370 27.72 -4.29 1.77
C LEU A 370 28.67 -5.44 2.15
N LYS A 371 28.75 -6.50 1.34
CA LYS A 371 29.73 -7.57 1.54
C LYS A 371 31.17 -7.08 1.39
N GLU A 372 31.45 -6.20 0.43
CA GLU A 372 32.79 -5.57 0.27
C GLU A 372 33.17 -4.73 1.49
N LEU A 373 32.17 -4.21 2.22
CA LEU A 373 32.34 -3.46 3.48
C LEU A 373 32.31 -4.34 4.75
N ASN A 374 32.26 -5.67 4.62
CA ASN A 374 32.12 -6.63 5.73
C ASN A 374 30.92 -6.34 6.66
N ALA A 375 29.80 -5.89 6.08
CA ALA A 375 28.58 -5.54 6.80
C ALA A 375 27.71 -6.75 7.20
N ASP A 376 26.86 -6.59 8.22
CA ASP A 376 25.59 -7.31 8.36
C ASP A 376 24.50 -6.59 7.52
N PRO A 377 24.10 -7.15 6.36
CA PRO A 377 23.23 -6.43 5.45
C PRO A 377 21.80 -6.26 5.97
N GLU A 378 21.22 -7.28 6.61
CA GLU A 378 19.84 -7.17 7.13
C GLU A 378 19.80 -6.18 8.30
N GLY A 379 20.78 -6.26 9.22
CA GLY A 379 20.91 -5.31 10.34
C GLY A 379 21.05 -3.87 9.87
N PHE A 380 21.92 -3.61 8.89
CA PHE A 380 22.09 -2.27 8.31
C PHE A 380 20.82 -1.77 7.62
N LEU A 381 20.22 -2.57 6.74
CA LEU A 381 19.06 -2.14 5.95
C LEU A 381 17.84 -1.87 6.82
N VAL A 382 17.62 -2.61 7.92
CA VAL A 382 16.55 -2.28 8.87
C VAL A 382 16.84 -0.95 9.57
N ARG A 383 18.07 -0.75 10.08
CA ARG A 383 18.44 0.49 10.79
C ARG A 383 18.49 1.71 9.88
N TYR A 384 18.70 1.53 8.58
CA TYR A 384 18.66 2.63 7.60
C TYR A 384 17.27 3.30 7.54
N ALA A 385 16.20 2.66 8.01
CA ALA A 385 14.91 3.31 8.23
C ALA A 385 15.04 4.56 9.11
N ARG A 386 15.98 4.58 10.06
CA ARG A 386 16.25 5.73 10.93
C ARG A 386 16.86 6.92 10.20
N VAL A 387 17.44 6.71 9.03
CA VAL A 387 17.82 7.79 8.09
C VAL A 387 16.62 8.17 7.25
N PHE A 388 15.96 7.19 6.61
CA PHE A 388 14.89 7.46 5.65
C PHE A 388 13.69 8.19 6.29
N PHE A 389 13.30 7.79 7.51
CA PHE A 389 12.21 8.36 8.29
C PHE A 389 12.72 9.19 9.48
N ARG A 390 13.90 9.83 9.36
CA ARG A 390 14.56 10.54 10.46
C ARG A 390 13.64 11.48 11.23
N ASP A 391 12.94 12.37 10.52
CA ASP A 391 12.08 13.40 11.14
C ASP A 391 11.03 12.76 12.08
N TYR A 392 10.48 11.60 11.69
CA TYR A 392 9.52 10.85 12.49
C TYR A 392 10.16 10.25 13.74
N TYR A 393 11.32 9.60 13.59
CA TYR A 393 12.01 9.00 14.72
C TYR A 393 12.54 10.05 15.71
N ASP A 394 13.02 11.18 15.21
CA ASP A 394 13.43 12.34 16.02
C ASP A 394 12.26 12.90 16.81
N TYR A 395 11.06 12.99 16.21
CA TYR A 395 9.86 13.44 16.91
C TYR A 395 9.54 12.57 18.13
N PHE A 396 9.74 11.24 18.04
CA PHE A 396 9.55 10.32 19.16
C PHE A 396 10.79 10.15 20.06
N GLY A 397 11.86 10.92 19.83
CA GLY A 397 13.09 10.85 20.62
C GLY A 397 13.86 9.53 20.47
N LEU A 398 13.68 8.83 19.35
CA LEU A 398 14.38 7.59 19.05
C LEU A 398 15.70 7.86 18.32
N SER A 399 16.72 7.01 18.52
CA SER A 399 18.05 7.24 17.93
C SER A 399 18.04 7.21 16.41
N THR A 400 18.45 8.32 15.81
CA THR A 400 18.69 8.50 14.37
C THR A 400 20.15 8.79 14.03
N SER A 401 21.03 8.72 15.04
CA SER A 401 22.46 9.00 14.86
C SER A 401 23.09 8.05 13.84
N LEU A 402 24.01 8.57 13.02
CA LEU A 402 24.74 7.74 12.07
C LEU A 402 25.55 6.63 12.76
N ASN A 403 26.00 6.84 14.01
CA ASN A 403 26.67 5.80 14.78
C ASN A 403 25.77 4.58 15.04
N TYR A 404 24.49 4.82 15.34
CA TYR A 404 23.51 3.74 15.49
C TYR A 404 23.24 3.04 14.15
N VAL A 405 23.05 3.81 13.08
CA VAL A 405 22.71 3.27 11.75
C VAL A 405 23.88 2.46 11.17
N LEU A 406 25.11 2.95 11.36
CA LEU A 406 26.31 2.38 10.77
C LEU A 406 27.01 1.34 11.67
N GLU A 407 26.47 1.04 12.85
CA GLU A 407 27.02 -0.04 13.70
C GLU A 407 27.21 -1.37 12.93
N PRO A 408 26.23 -1.85 12.13
CA PRO A 408 26.36 -3.12 11.42
C PRO A 408 27.38 -3.09 10.27
N VAL A 409 27.94 -1.91 9.96
CA VAL A 409 28.96 -1.66 8.92
C VAL A 409 30.22 -1.01 9.50
N ASN A 410 30.45 -1.11 10.81
CA ASN A 410 31.62 -0.57 11.51
C ASN A 410 31.85 0.94 11.29
N GLY A 411 30.79 1.72 11.10
CA GLY A 411 30.88 3.16 10.87
C GLY A 411 31.19 3.58 9.43
N ASP A 412 31.29 2.63 8.49
CA ASP A 412 31.64 2.92 7.09
C ASP A 412 30.50 3.64 6.36
N ARG A 413 30.77 4.88 5.94
CA ARG A 413 29.78 5.74 5.28
C ARG A 413 29.51 5.35 3.82
N ASP A 414 30.36 4.55 3.19
CA ASP A 414 30.14 4.06 1.82
C ASP A 414 28.92 3.12 1.74
N ALA A 415 28.41 2.65 2.88
CA ALA A 415 27.16 1.90 2.97
C ALA A 415 25.91 2.78 2.75
N LEU A 416 25.96 4.10 3.02
CA LEU A 416 24.79 4.98 2.98
C LEU A 416 24.15 5.09 1.58
N PRO A 417 24.90 5.26 0.47
CA PRO A 417 24.34 5.21 -0.88
C PRO A 417 23.64 3.87 -1.19
N LEU A 418 24.13 2.75 -0.64
CA LEU A 418 23.51 1.44 -0.83
C LEU A 418 22.19 1.32 -0.07
N GLY A 419 22.14 1.81 1.17
CA GLY A 419 20.91 1.92 1.95
C GLY A 419 19.88 2.80 1.25
N ARG A 420 20.31 3.95 0.73
CA ARG A 420 19.48 4.87 -0.08
C ARG A 420 18.89 4.16 -1.30
N ALA A 421 19.73 3.56 -2.14
CA ALA A 421 19.28 2.86 -3.35
C ALA A 421 18.30 1.72 -3.01
N TYR A 422 18.53 1.00 -1.92
CA TYR A 422 17.62 -0.05 -1.45
C TYR A 422 16.25 0.52 -1.06
N TYR A 423 16.21 1.61 -0.29
CA TYR A 423 14.95 2.23 0.13
C TYR A 423 14.21 2.93 -1.01
N LEU A 424 14.91 3.48 -1.99
CA LEU A 424 14.30 3.95 -3.22
C LEU A 424 13.66 2.79 -4.00
N MET A 425 14.33 1.64 -4.08
CA MET A 425 13.72 0.44 -4.66
C MET A 425 12.48 0.01 -3.87
N LEU A 426 12.51 0.00 -2.53
CA LEU A 426 11.33 -0.33 -1.72
C LEU A 426 10.17 0.66 -1.97
N LEU A 427 10.46 1.96 -1.98
CA LEU A 427 9.48 3.01 -2.28
C LEU A 427 8.87 2.83 -3.68
N ALA A 428 9.65 2.38 -4.65
CA ALA A 428 9.18 2.12 -6.01
C ALA A 428 8.26 0.88 -6.15
N ASN A 429 7.96 0.16 -5.07
CA ASN A 429 7.13 -1.05 -5.09
C ASN A 429 5.67 -0.83 -4.63
N HIS A 430 5.18 0.41 -4.61
CA HIS A 430 3.77 0.69 -4.35
C HIS A 430 2.84 -0.24 -5.17
N SER A 431 1.79 -0.77 -4.53
CA SER A 431 0.77 -1.58 -5.20
C SER A 431 -0.10 -0.77 -6.18
N CYS A 432 -0.25 0.54 -5.93
CA CYS A 432 -1.21 1.43 -6.60
C CYS A 432 -1.25 1.34 -8.12
N PRO A 433 -0.12 1.31 -8.86
CA PRO A 433 -0.18 1.25 -10.31
C PRO A 433 -1.04 0.08 -10.77
N ARG A 434 -0.83 -1.10 -10.18
CA ARG A 434 -1.50 -2.34 -10.56
C ARG A 434 -2.91 -2.48 -9.97
N PHE A 435 -3.35 -1.55 -9.12
CA PHE A 435 -4.75 -1.53 -8.67
C PHE A 435 -5.68 -1.12 -9.81
N TRP A 436 -5.29 -0.12 -10.59
CA TRP A 436 -6.08 0.50 -11.66
C TRP A 436 -6.06 -0.30 -12.97
N GLU A 437 -7.06 -0.08 -13.82
CA GLU A 437 -7.24 -0.80 -15.07
C GLU A 437 -6.23 -0.37 -16.16
N ASN A 438 -5.87 0.92 -16.21
CA ASN A 438 -4.90 1.49 -17.13
C ASN A 438 -3.52 1.70 -16.46
N LEU A 439 -2.45 1.53 -17.24
CA LEU A 439 -1.08 1.70 -16.75
C LEU A 439 -0.68 3.18 -16.63
N ASP A 440 -1.08 4.04 -17.59
CA ASP A 440 -0.70 5.45 -17.63
C ASP A 440 -1.41 6.24 -16.52
N THR A 441 -0.77 6.31 -15.36
CA THR A 441 -1.23 6.98 -14.14
C THR A 441 -0.06 7.64 -13.42
N ARG A 442 -0.35 8.65 -12.57
CA ARG A 442 0.69 9.33 -11.78
C ARG A 442 1.49 8.38 -10.89
N VAL A 443 0.86 7.34 -10.36
CA VAL A 443 1.51 6.34 -9.48
C VAL A 443 2.44 5.40 -10.25
N ALA A 444 2.09 5.01 -11.49
CA ALA A 444 3.00 4.25 -12.34
C ALA A 444 4.23 5.08 -12.69
N PHE A 445 4.02 6.38 -12.94
CA PHE A 445 5.11 7.32 -13.17
C PHE A 445 6.05 7.40 -11.97
N SER A 446 5.51 7.58 -10.77
CA SER A 446 6.30 7.65 -9.54
C SER A 446 7.11 6.38 -9.30
N ASN A 447 6.51 5.19 -9.36
CA ASN A 447 7.24 3.92 -9.17
C ASN A 447 8.43 3.81 -10.14
N VAL A 448 8.21 4.08 -11.43
CA VAL A 448 9.26 3.94 -12.43
C VAL A 448 10.34 5.00 -12.27
N SER A 449 9.97 6.24 -11.93
CA SER A 449 10.92 7.33 -11.71
C SER A 449 11.81 7.06 -10.49
N VAL A 450 11.24 6.61 -9.38
CA VAL A 450 11.99 6.26 -8.17
C VAL A 450 12.89 5.04 -8.42
N MET A 451 12.40 4.01 -9.11
CA MET A 451 13.23 2.85 -9.49
C MET A 451 14.38 3.25 -10.42
N ALA A 452 14.12 4.11 -11.42
CA ALA A 452 15.14 4.64 -12.30
C ALA A 452 16.23 5.38 -11.52
N LYS A 453 15.85 6.17 -10.51
CA LYS A 453 16.81 6.83 -9.61
C LYS A 453 17.71 5.82 -8.91
N ALA A 454 17.13 4.79 -8.29
CA ALA A 454 17.88 3.75 -7.58
C ALA A 454 18.89 3.04 -8.49
N LEU A 455 18.48 2.70 -9.72
CA LEU A 455 19.36 2.04 -10.70
C LEU A 455 20.51 2.97 -11.12
N ILE A 456 20.22 4.24 -11.41
CA ILE A 456 21.25 5.22 -11.83
C ILE A 456 22.23 5.51 -10.68
N GLU A 457 21.75 5.63 -9.44
CA GLU A 457 22.63 5.78 -8.27
C GLU A 457 23.56 4.56 -8.10
N LEU A 458 23.08 3.34 -8.35
CA LEU A 458 23.93 2.14 -8.34
C LEU A 458 24.91 2.08 -9.53
N MET A 459 24.52 2.55 -10.72
CA MET A 459 25.46 2.71 -11.84
C MET A 459 26.62 3.64 -11.47
N LYS A 460 26.34 4.73 -10.74
CA LYS A 460 27.35 5.68 -10.27
C LYS A 460 28.22 5.07 -9.17
N TYR A 461 27.62 4.39 -8.18
CA TYR A 461 28.36 3.74 -7.09
C TYR A 461 29.36 2.70 -7.61
N PHE A 462 28.96 1.93 -8.62
CA PHE A 462 29.77 0.89 -9.23
C PHE A 462 30.51 1.35 -10.49
N ASP A 463 30.74 2.64 -10.67
CA ASP A 463 31.39 3.16 -11.88
C ASP A 463 32.77 2.53 -12.12
N GLY A 464 33.04 2.19 -13.38
CA GLY A 464 34.24 1.46 -13.80
C GLY A 464 34.30 -0.02 -13.38
N ARG A 465 33.30 -0.56 -12.67
CA ARG A 465 33.25 -1.97 -12.24
C ARG A 465 32.34 -2.80 -13.16
N GLU A 466 32.66 -4.08 -13.33
CA GLU A 466 31.87 -4.98 -14.22
C GLU A 466 30.38 -5.05 -13.84
N ILE A 467 30.06 -5.00 -12.54
CA ILE A 467 28.68 -5.04 -12.06
C ILE A 467 27.85 -3.83 -12.50
N GLN A 468 28.46 -2.71 -12.91
CA GLN A 468 27.74 -1.55 -13.46
C GLN A 468 26.83 -1.94 -14.62
N LYS A 469 27.28 -2.89 -15.47
CA LYS A 469 26.53 -3.38 -16.64
C LYS A 469 25.16 -3.96 -16.27
N LEU A 470 25.06 -4.61 -15.10
CA LEU A 470 23.81 -5.17 -14.61
C LEU A 470 22.73 -4.08 -14.43
N PHE A 471 23.12 -2.92 -13.87
CA PHE A 471 22.18 -1.81 -13.66
C PHE A 471 21.85 -1.10 -14.97
N ILE A 472 22.80 -0.99 -15.90
CA ILE A 472 22.57 -0.48 -17.25
C ILE A 472 21.52 -1.35 -17.96
N GLU A 473 21.68 -2.67 -17.96
CA GLU A 473 20.71 -3.60 -18.56
C GLU A 473 19.33 -3.51 -17.89
N ALA A 474 19.29 -3.41 -16.56
CA ALA A 474 18.06 -3.23 -15.81
C ALA A 474 17.33 -1.93 -16.18
N TYR A 475 18.05 -0.82 -16.33
CA TYR A 475 17.48 0.46 -16.78
C TYR A 475 17.04 0.42 -18.25
N LEU A 476 17.77 -0.26 -19.13
CA LEU A 476 17.37 -0.47 -20.52
C LEU A 476 16.05 -1.24 -20.64
N LYS A 477 15.73 -2.15 -19.69
CA LYS A 477 14.41 -2.80 -19.64
C LYS A 477 13.27 -1.82 -19.33
N LEU A 478 13.51 -0.79 -18.51
CA LEU A 478 12.53 0.29 -18.29
C LEU A 478 12.32 1.10 -19.57
N LEU A 479 13.40 1.51 -20.24
CA LEU A 479 13.33 2.27 -21.49
C LEU A 479 12.61 1.48 -22.60
N ASN A 480 12.84 0.16 -22.66
CA ASN A 480 12.31 -0.73 -23.69
C ASN A 480 11.13 -1.60 -23.21
N PHE A 481 10.33 -1.10 -22.25
CA PHE A 481 9.25 -1.88 -21.63
C PHE A 481 8.31 -2.55 -22.65
N LYS A 482 7.95 -1.83 -23.73
CA LYS A 482 7.11 -2.36 -24.81
C LYS A 482 7.68 -3.63 -25.45
N HIS A 483 9.00 -3.72 -25.59
CA HIS A 483 9.66 -4.87 -26.22
C HIS A 483 9.66 -6.13 -25.33
N LEU A 484 9.44 -5.98 -24.02
CA LEU A 484 9.42 -7.10 -23.10
C LEU A 484 8.30 -8.11 -23.38
N TYR A 485 7.25 -7.70 -24.11
CA TYR A 485 6.23 -8.62 -24.64
C TYR A 485 6.85 -9.77 -25.44
N HIS A 486 7.78 -9.45 -26.33
CA HIS A 486 8.45 -10.42 -27.19
C HIS A 486 9.53 -11.19 -26.43
N VAL A 487 10.35 -10.48 -25.64
CA VAL A 487 11.43 -11.08 -24.84
C VAL A 487 10.90 -12.11 -23.84
N TRP A 488 9.75 -11.84 -23.24
CA TRP A 488 9.13 -12.73 -22.26
C TRP A 488 8.08 -13.67 -22.85
N ASN A 489 7.92 -13.65 -24.17
CA ASN A 489 6.97 -14.49 -24.89
C ASN A 489 5.56 -14.40 -24.30
N LEU A 490 5.09 -13.19 -23.99
CA LEU A 490 3.81 -12.99 -23.31
C LEU A 490 2.60 -13.40 -24.16
N SER A 491 2.80 -13.55 -25.47
CA SER A 491 1.80 -14.01 -26.44
C SER A 491 1.26 -15.42 -26.15
N VAL A 492 2.05 -16.28 -25.49
CA VAL A 492 1.62 -17.68 -25.22
C VAL A 492 0.76 -17.81 -23.97
N MET A 493 0.58 -16.74 -23.20
CA MET A 493 -0.30 -16.78 -22.04
C MET A 493 -1.75 -17.02 -22.50
N PRO A 494 -2.51 -17.87 -21.79
CA PRO A 494 -3.90 -18.09 -22.13
C PRO A 494 -4.73 -16.85 -21.77
N SER A 495 -5.82 -16.64 -22.50
CA SER A 495 -6.66 -15.44 -22.40
C SER A 495 -8.12 -15.83 -22.13
N ILE A 496 -8.89 -14.96 -21.48
CA ILE A 496 -10.31 -15.22 -21.18
C ILE A 496 -11.16 -15.09 -22.44
N GLU A 497 -11.03 -13.97 -23.17
CA GLU A 497 -11.81 -13.66 -24.37
C GLU A 497 -11.08 -14.00 -25.68
N GLY A 498 -9.84 -14.49 -25.61
CA GLY A 498 -9.09 -14.96 -26.76
C GLY A 498 -8.15 -13.91 -27.39
N TRP A 499 -8.20 -12.65 -26.95
CA TRP A 499 -7.47 -11.54 -27.60
C TRP A 499 -6.51 -10.81 -26.67
N GLU A 500 -6.66 -10.96 -25.36
CA GLU A 500 -5.97 -10.16 -24.34
C GLU A 500 -4.45 -10.31 -24.38
N THR A 501 -3.93 -11.40 -24.93
CA THR A 501 -2.49 -11.68 -25.03
C THR A 501 -1.91 -11.40 -26.40
N SER A 502 -2.69 -10.83 -27.33
CA SER A 502 -2.20 -10.38 -28.64
C SER A 502 -1.28 -9.16 -28.56
N GLU A 503 -0.45 -8.97 -29.59
CA GLU A 503 0.43 -7.80 -29.70
C GLU A 503 -0.35 -6.49 -29.84
N GLU A 504 -1.53 -6.54 -30.47
CA GLU A 504 -2.45 -5.41 -30.57
C GLU A 504 -3.01 -5.02 -29.20
N ALA A 505 -3.45 -5.99 -28.41
CA ALA A 505 -3.93 -5.76 -27.04
C ALA A 505 -2.84 -5.16 -26.15
N TRP A 506 -1.63 -5.70 -26.23
CA TRP A 506 -0.44 -5.19 -25.53
C TRP A 506 -0.14 -3.74 -25.94
N SER A 507 0.01 -3.49 -27.24
CA SER A 507 0.32 -2.16 -27.77
C SER A 507 -0.78 -1.16 -27.44
N GLY A 508 -2.05 -1.59 -27.46
CA GLY A 508 -3.19 -0.81 -27.05
C GLY A 508 -3.12 -0.41 -25.57
N ALA A 509 -2.82 -1.36 -24.67
CA ALA A 509 -2.76 -1.12 -23.23
C ALA A 509 -1.62 -0.18 -22.80
N LEU A 510 -0.58 -0.04 -23.63
CA LEU A 510 0.56 0.85 -23.39
C LEU A 510 0.46 2.22 -24.06
N LYS A 511 -0.64 2.51 -24.77
CA LYS A 511 -0.81 3.82 -25.41
C LYS A 511 -0.75 4.94 -24.35
N PRO A 512 -0.09 6.07 -24.65
CA PRO A 512 -0.11 7.22 -23.76
C PRO A 512 -1.53 7.77 -23.62
N GLU A 513 -1.91 8.16 -22.41
CA GLU A 513 -3.21 8.79 -22.10
C GLU A 513 -3.09 10.33 -22.02
N VAL A 514 -2.00 10.90 -22.54
CA VAL A 514 -1.72 12.36 -22.51
C VAL A 514 -1.32 12.88 -23.89
N PRO A 515 -1.62 14.15 -24.21
CA PRO A 515 -1.29 14.72 -25.51
C PRO A 515 0.20 15.14 -25.64
N THR A 516 0.91 15.24 -24.52
CA THR A 516 2.26 15.81 -24.44
C THR A 516 3.40 14.81 -24.67
N SER A 517 3.09 13.52 -24.86
CA SER A 517 4.11 12.47 -25.00
C SER A 517 3.65 11.32 -25.89
N GLY A 518 4.53 10.91 -26.82
CA GLY A 518 4.35 9.69 -27.62
C GLY A 518 4.80 8.40 -26.94
N TYR A 519 5.38 8.48 -25.74
CA TYR A 519 5.92 7.31 -25.02
C TYR A 519 4.91 6.72 -24.04
N ASN A 520 4.95 5.40 -23.86
CA ASN A 520 4.27 4.75 -22.73
C ASN A 520 4.84 5.30 -21.40
N ILE A 521 4.04 5.24 -20.33
CA ILE A 521 4.40 5.86 -19.04
C ILE A 521 5.73 5.33 -18.47
N VAL A 522 6.08 4.05 -18.67
CA VAL A 522 7.32 3.46 -18.13
C VAL A 522 8.54 4.10 -18.81
N THR A 523 8.56 4.10 -20.15
CA THR A 523 9.63 4.75 -20.91
C THR A 523 9.70 6.25 -20.61
N ARG A 524 8.54 6.93 -20.56
CA ARG A 524 8.44 8.37 -20.26
C ARG A 524 9.08 8.74 -18.93
N SER A 525 8.77 7.96 -17.89
CA SER A 525 9.28 8.15 -16.52
C SER A 525 10.78 7.88 -16.41
N ALA A 526 11.24 6.77 -17.00
CA ALA A 526 12.66 6.43 -17.01
C ALA A 526 13.50 7.49 -17.75
N LEU A 527 13.01 8.02 -18.88
CA LEU A 527 13.64 9.14 -19.58
C LEU A 527 13.58 10.44 -18.79
N TYR A 528 12.50 10.71 -18.06
CA TYR A 528 12.35 11.92 -17.25
C TYR A 528 13.45 12.04 -16.18
N VAL A 529 13.79 10.92 -15.55
CA VAL A 529 14.92 10.84 -14.61
C VAL A 529 16.26 10.79 -15.37
N GLY A 530 16.34 9.95 -16.41
CA GLY A 530 17.56 9.73 -17.18
C GLY A 530 18.14 11.01 -17.78
N LYS A 531 17.29 11.88 -18.35
CA LYS A 531 17.74 13.15 -18.97
C LYS A 531 18.42 14.09 -17.98
N ARG A 532 18.10 13.97 -16.68
CA ARG A 532 18.67 14.75 -15.58
C ARG A 532 19.93 14.08 -15.01
N ASP A 533 19.88 12.76 -14.81
CA ASP A 533 20.85 12.07 -13.96
C ASP A 533 21.94 11.29 -14.71
N LEU A 534 21.68 10.88 -15.96
CA LEU A 534 22.69 10.22 -16.79
C LEU A 534 23.66 11.27 -17.34
N LYS A 535 24.96 11.04 -17.10
CA LYS A 535 26.07 11.91 -17.48
C LYS A 535 27.17 11.09 -18.18
N GLY A 536 28.09 11.76 -18.86
CA GLY A 536 29.18 11.11 -19.58
C GLY A 536 28.66 10.06 -20.58
N ASP A 537 29.35 8.93 -20.68
CA ASP A 537 29.01 7.84 -21.60
C ASP A 537 27.60 7.26 -21.35
N LEU A 538 27.10 7.30 -20.11
CA LEU A 538 25.76 6.82 -19.77
C LEU A 538 24.65 7.68 -20.40
N ARG A 539 24.94 8.93 -20.79
CA ARG A 539 23.96 9.78 -21.48
C ARG A 539 23.60 9.23 -22.86
N SER A 540 24.52 8.52 -23.51
CA SER A 540 24.27 7.89 -24.82
C SER A 540 23.11 6.89 -24.82
N LEU A 541 22.77 6.32 -23.65
CA LEU A 541 21.64 5.40 -23.48
C LEU A 541 20.28 6.01 -23.86
N ILE A 542 20.17 7.35 -23.84
CA ILE A 542 18.91 8.07 -24.06
C ILE A 542 18.96 9.05 -25.24
N GLU A 543 20.09 9.19 -25.94
CA GLU A 543 20.25 10.16 -27.03
C GLU A 543 19.36 9.89 -28.24
N GLY A 544 18.95 8.64 -28.46
CA GLY A 544 18.03 8.26 -29.54
C GLY A 544 16.55 8.60 -29.27
N TYR A 545 16.21 9.14 -28.10
CA TYR A 545 14.83 9.46 -27.71
C TYR A 545 14.54 10.97 -27.82
N THR A 546 13.29 11.32 -28.10
CA THR A 546 12.76 12.69 -28.06
C THR A 546 12.57 13.13 -26.61
N LEU A 547 13.58 13.76 -26.01
CA LEU A 547 13.60 14.08 -24.57
C LEU A 547 12.57 15.13 -24.16
N GLU A 548 12.04 15.91 -25.10
CA GLU A 548 10.94 16.85 -24.91
C GLU A 548 9.64 16.12 -24.51
N TRP A 549 9.48 14.87 -24.94
CA TRP A 549 8.32 14.03 -24.57
C TRP A 549 8.48 13.33 -23.23
N ALA A 550 9.66 13.40 -22.61
CA ALA A 550 9.88 12.90 -21.27
C ALA A 550 9.38 13.93 -20.25
N VAL A 551 8.06 13.99 -20.07
CA VAL A 551 7.35 14.88 -19.14
C VAL A 551 6.65 14.07 -18.04
N ALA A 552 6.26 14.73 -16.95
CA ALA A 552 5.59 14.06 -15.83
C ALA A 552 4.06 13.93 -16.01
N ASP A 553 3.45 14.48 -17.06
CA ASP A 553 2.01 14.29 -17.33
C ASP A 553 1.65 12.80 -17.41
N ALA A 554 0.51 12.42 -16.86
CA ALA A 554 -0.03 11.06 -16.88
C ALA A 554 -1.55 11.04 -17.02
N GLY A 555 -2.13 9.89 -17.35
CA GLY A 555 -3.58 9.70 -17.25
C GLY A 555 -4.10 9.85 -15.82
N HIS A 556 -5.39 10.22 -15.69
CA HIS A 556 -6.04 10.31 -14.38
C HIS A 556 -6.29 8.94 -13.76
N ILE A 557 -6.19 8.87 -12.44
CA ILE A 557 -6.62 7.70 -11.67
C ILE A 557 -8.16 7.71 -11.57
N PRO A 558 -8.86 6.63 -11.96
CA PRO A 558 -10.32 6.59 -11.91
C PRO A 558 -10.91 6.92 -10.52
N GLY A 559 -10.31 6.39 -9.45
CA GLY A 559 -10.76 6.63 -8.08
C GLY A 559 -10.53 8.06 -7.58
N GLU A 560 -9.75 8.89 -8.26
CA GLU A 560 -9.48 10.28 -7.86
C GLU A 560 -10.35 11.29 -8.61
N ARG A 561 -11.22 10.83 -9.53
CA ARG A 561 -12.09 11.71 -10.33
C ARG A 561 -13.15 12.46 -9.53
N HIS A 562 -13.38 12.08 -8.27
CA HIS A 562 -14.26 12.85 -7.37
C HIS A 562 -13.61 14.16 -6.87
N GLY A 563 -12.29 14.32 -7.04
CA GLY A 563 -11.59 15.57 -6.76
C GLY A 563 -11.94 16.67 -7.76
N LEU A 564 -11.90 17.92 -7.31
CA LEU A 564 -12.07 19.10 -8.14
C LEU A 564 -10.72 19.47 -8.76
N TRP A 565 -10.32 18.77 -9.82
CA TRP A 565 -9.06 18.97 -10.53
C TRP A 565 -9.11 20.23 -11.40
N GLU A 566 -8.01 20.98 -11.42
CA GLU A 566 -7.90 22.13 -12.32
C GLU A 566 -7.81 21.71 -13.80
N ASN A 567 -7.10 20.60 -14.08
CA ASN A 567 -7.15 19.90 -15.36
C ASN A 567 -7.93 18.58 -15.21
N PRO A 568 -9.18 18.50 -15.70
CA PRO A 568 -10.00 17.29 -15.59
C PRO A 568 -9.67 16.21 -16.63
N GLU A 569 -8.90 16.53 -17.68
CA GLU A 569 -8.65 15.63 -18.81
C GLU A 569 -7.53 14.63 -18.51
N TYR A 570 -6.45 15.09 -17.88
CA TYR A 570 -5.31 14.27 -17.48
C TYR A 570 -4.61 14.84 -16.24
N CYS A 571 -3.80 14.02 -15.58
CA CYS A 571 -3.03 14.40 -14.41
C CYS A 571 -1.80 15.20 -14.83
N GLU A 572 -1.95 16.53 -14.86
CA GLU A 572 -0.92 17.45 -15.34
C GLU A 572 0.32 17.54 -14.43
N HIS A 573 1.41 18.08 -14.95
CA HIS A 573 2.52 18.62 -14.17
C HIS A 573 2.93 19.98 -14.74
N ARG A 574 2.65 21.05 -14.00
CA ARG A 574 3.03 22.41 -14.39
C ARG A 574 4.51 22.65 -14.12
N ASN A 575 5.24 23.04 -15.16
CA ASN A 575 6.57 23.63 -14.98
C ASN A 575 6.40 24.93 -14.19
N GLY A 576 7.09 25.02 -13.04
CA GLY A 576 7.07 26.20 -12.17
C GLY A 576 7.83 27.38 -12.75
#